data_AF-A0AA38I7T9-F1
#
_entry.id   AF-A0AA38I7T9-F1
#
_cell.length_a   1.000
_cell.length_b   1.000
_cell.length_c   1.000
_cell.angle_alpha   90.00
_cell.angle_beta   90.00
_cell.angle_gamma   90.00
#
_symmetry.space_group_name_H-M   'P 1'
#
loop_
_entity.id
_entity.type
_entity.pdbx_description
1 polymer ?
#
loop_
_entity_poly.entity_id
_entity_poly.type
_entity_poly.pdbx_seq_one_letter_code
_entity_poly.pdbx_strand_id
1 'polypeptide(L)'
;MAVGAQAFDLRQILLSMSKINWEVKEVMSQHNTYIDLILREVQIFTLRLEEVAVKVPVVAEVSHSLWESISHIITHTLVQGFSEAKKCSNGGRALMQLDFIQFLTKFEKMAGLRPVPHREYVENYVKAFYLPEGELEKWIKEHTEYSSKHLFGLVSCACQNNKKTRQRLLQVIEEVERQAER
;
A
#
# COMPACT_ATOMS: atom_id res chain seq x y z
N MET A 1 -2.79 16.64 -12.39
CA MET A 1 -2.04 15.70 -11.55
C MET A 1 -1.30 16.49 -10.49
N ALA A 2 -1.40 16.10 -9.22
CA ALA A 2 -0.71 16.78 -8.12
C ALA A 2 0.82 16.64 -8.24
N VAL A 3 1.58 17.64 -7.83
CA VAL A 3 3.06 17.68 -7.91
C VAL A 3 3.71 16.44 -7.28
N GLY A 4 3.11 15.90 -6.21
CA GLY A 4 3.56 14.66 -5.57
C GLY A 4 3.58 13.46 -6.52
N ALA A 5 2.64 13.33 -7.45
CA ALA A 5 2.60 12.17 -8.35
C ALA A 5 3.69 12.20 -9.44
N GLN A 6 4.26 13.38 -9.72
CA GLN A 6 5.40 13.54 -10.63
C GLN A 6 6.73 13.36 -9.93
N ALA A 7 6.76 13.44 -8.59
CA ALA A 7 7.98 13.31 -7.81
C ALA A 7 8.44 11.85 -7.62
N PHE A 8 7.56 10.88 -7.87
CA PHE A 8 7.84 9.46 -7.65
C PHE A 8 7.60 8.67 -8.94
N ASP A 9 8.57 7.85 -9.35
CA ASP A 9 8.37 6.87 -10.43
C ASP A 9 7.57 5.66 -9.90
N LEU A 10 6.25 5.84 -9.82
CA LEU A 10 5.32 4.82 -9.35
C LEU A 10 5.40 3.53 -10.18
N ARG A 11 5.66 3.68 -11.49
CA ARG A 11 5.81 2.53 -12.39
C ARG A 11 7.03 1.71 -12.03
N GLN A 12 8.17 2.34 -11.77
CA GLN A 12 9.38 1.65 -11.34
C GLN A 12 9.18 0.96 -9.99
N ILE A 13 8.47 1.58 -9.04
CA ILE A 13 8.13 0.98 -7.74
C ILE A 13 7.30 -0.29 -7.95
N LEU A 14 6.20 -0.22 -8.70
CA LEU A 14 5.34 -1.38 -8.98
C LEU A 14 6.10 -2.48 -9.74
N LEU A 15 6.94 -2.11 -10.72
CA LEU A 15 7.81 -3.07 -11.42
C LEU A 15 8.79 -3.77 -10.46
N SER A 16 9.32 -3.05 -9.46
CA SER A 16 10.17 -3.64 -8.43
C SER A 16 9.38 -4.60 -7.53
N MET A 17 8.17 -4.21 -7.12
CA MET A 17 7.29 -5.04 -6.29
C MET A 17 6.85 -6.32 -7.01
N SER A 18 6.58 -6.26 -8.32
CA SER A 18 6.17 -7.43 -9.12
C SER A 18 7.22 -8.54 -9.19
N LYS A 19 8.49 -8.23 -8.87
CA LYS A 19 9.61 -9.17 -8.85
C LYS A 19 9.79 -9.86 -7.49
N ILE A 20 9.10 -9.39 -6.46
CA ILE A 20 9.23 -9.93 -5.10
C ILE A 20 8.54 -11.29 -5.02
N ASN A 21 9.26 -12.26 -4.48
CA ASN A 21 8.66 -13.55 -4.14
C ASN A 21 8.00 -13.48 -2.77
N TRP A 22 6.67 -13.48 -2.75
CA TRP A 22 5.87 -13.47 -1.52
C TRP A 22 5.60 -14.87 -0.96
N GLU A 23 6.16 -15.95 -1.53
CA GLU A 23 6.12 -17.30 -0.96
C GLU A 23 7.34 -17.55 -0.06
N VAL A 24 7.47 -16.74 0.98
CA VAL A 24 8.59 -16.80 1.93
C VAL A 24 8.30 -17.81 3.04
N LYS A 25 9.28 -18.65 3.38
CA LYS A 25 9.19 -19.60 4.51
C LYS A 25 9.55 -18.94 5.84
N GLU A 26 10.64 -18.18 5.86
CA GLU A 26 11.13 -17.46 7.04
C GLU A 26 11.33 -15.99 6.70
N VAL A 27 10.74 -15.11 7.51
CA VAL A 27 10.89 -13.67 7.33
C VAL A 27 12.22 -13.25 7.93
N MET A 28 13.14 -12.81 7.07
CA MET A 28 14.37 -12.16 7.51
C MET A 28 14.05 -10.77 8.07
N SER A 29 14.91 -10.23 8.93
CA SER A 29 14.75 -8.88 9.51
C SER A 29 15.05 -7.73 8.53
N GLN A 30 14.89 -7.96 7.21
CA GLN A 30 15.20 -7.00 6.15
C GLN A 30 13.97 -6.73 5.30
N HIS A 31 13.71 -5.46 5.01
CA HIS A 31 12.70 -5.04 4.04
C HIS A 31 13.18 -5.22 2.60
N ASN A 32 12.24 -5.27 1.67
CA ASN A 32 12.52 -5.35 0.25
C ASN A 32 13.05 -4.03 -0.33
N THR A 33 13.90 -4.14 -1.35
CA THR A 33 14.63 -3.01 -1.97
C THR A 33 13.73 -1.93 -2.58
N TYR A 34 12.46 -2.23 -2.90
CA TYR A 34 11.53 -1.22 -3.38
C TYR A 34 11.21 -0.16 -2.29
N ILE A 35 11.31 -0.52 -1.01
CA ILE A 35 11.17 0.43 0.11
C ILE A 35 12.34 1.41 0.12
N ASP A 36 13.57 0.95 -0.12
CA ASP A 36 14.72 1.84 -0.24
C ASP A 36 14.59 2.78 -1.45
N LEU A 37 14.01 2.28 -2.55
CA LEU A 37 13.69 3.08 -3.74
C LEU A 37 12.71 4.21 -3.40
N ILE A 38 11.61 3.89 -2.71
CA ILE A 38 10.63 4.87 -2.24
C ILE A 38 11.30 5.92 -1.34
N LEU A 39 12.06 5.47 -0.33
CA LEU A 39 12.69 6.36 0.65
C LEU A 39 13.72 7.29 0.02
N ARG A 40 14.43 6.81 -1.01
CA ARG A 40 15.34 7.66 -1.80
C ARG A 40 14.58 8.78 -2.50
N GLU A 41 13.43 8.49 -3.12
CA GLU A 41 12.60 9.52 -3.75
C GLU A 41 12.03 10.52 -2.72
N VAL A 42 11.62 10.03 -1.53
CA VAL A 42 11.23 10.91 -0.41
C VAL A 42 12.39 11.82 -0.01
N GLN A 43 13.63 11.32 0.01
CA GLN A 43 14.82 12.10 0.37
C GLN A 43 15.12 13.17 -0.67
N ILE A 44 15.07 12.81 -1.96
CA ILE A 44 15.23 13.76 -3.06
C ILE A 44 14.15 14.86 -2.99
N PHE A 45 12.90 14.48 -2.72
CA PHE A 45 11.82 15.44 -2.54
C PHE A 45 12.07 16.37 -1.35
N THR A 46 12.53 15.84 -0.21
CA THR A 46 12.87 16.62 0.99
C THR A 46 13.90 17.70 0.66
N LEU A 47 15.01 17.32 0.02
CA LEU A 47 16.09 18.25 -0.35
C LEU A 47 15.59 19.34 -1.32
N ARG A 48 14.77 18.97 -2.31
CA ARG A 48 14.17 19.93 -3.24
C ARG A 48 13.22 20.89 -2.55
N LEU A 49 12.43 20.41 -1.59
CA LEU A 49 11.52 21.25 -0.81
C LEU A 49 12.30 22.25 0.05
N GLU A 50 13.41 21.82 0.66
CA GLU A 50 14.32 22.69 1.42
C GLU A 50 14.93 23.79 0.52
N GLU A 51 15.39 23.45 -0.69
CA GLU A 51 15.89 24.44 -1.66
C GLU A 51 14.83 25.47 -2.07
N VAL A 52 13.58 25.05 -2.20
CA VAL A 52 12.45 25.95 -2.48
C VAL A 52 12.15 26.83 -1.27
N ALA A 53 12.16 26.26 -0.05
CA ALA A 53 11.86 26.96 1.19
C ALA A 53 12.82 28.12 1.48
N VAL A 54 14.07 28.04 0.99
CA VAL A 54 15.04 29.15 1.06
C VAL A 54 14.63 30.34 0.19
N LYS A 55 13.93 30.11 -0.93
CA LYS A 55 13.54 31.16 -1.89
C LYS A 55 12.13 31.67 -1.66
N VAL A 56 11.23 30.80 -1.21
CA VAL A 56 9.82 31.09 -0.99
C VAL A 56 9.43 30.48 0.35
N PRO A 57 8.96 31.28 1.33
CA PRO A 57 8.50 30.74 2.60
C PRO A 57 7.41 29.69 2.42
N VAL A 58 7.69 28.45 2.84
CA VAL A 58 6.71 27.36 2.87
C VAL A 58 6.11 27.34 4.27
N VAL A 59 4.86 27.78 4.39
CA VAL A 59 4.12 27.71 5.65
C VAL A 59 3.84 26.26 6.04
N ALA A 60 3.67 26.02 7.35
CA ALA A 60 3.54 24.66 7.89
C ALA A 60 2.37 23.89 7.28
N GLU A 61 1.25 24.57 6.98
CA GLU A 61 0.05 24.00 6.38
C GLU A 61 0.34 23.46 4.97
N VAL A 62 1.11 24.21 4.17
CA VAL A 62 1.49 23.78 2.82
C VAL A 62 2.43 22.58 2.89
N SER A 63 3.41 22.61 3.81
CA SER A 63 4.29 21.46 4.03
C SER A 63 3.50 20.23 4.47
N HIS A 64 2.54 20.38 5.38
CA HIS A 64 1.67 19.31 5.84
C HIS A 64 0.86 18.70 4.68
N SER A 65 0.19 19.52 3.86
CA SER A 65 -0.59 19.05 2.72
C SER A 65 0.27 18.35 1.65
N LEU A 66 1.51 18.79 1.45
CA LEU A 66 2.46 18.11 0.56
C LEU A 66 2.80 16.72 1.10
N TRP A 67 3.16 16.61 2.37
CA TRP A 67 3.52 15.33 2.99
C TRP A 67 2.34 14.36 3.11
N GLU A 68 1.14 14.87 3.38
CA GLU A 68 -0.10 14.08 3.34
C GLU A 68 -0.36 13.53 1.94
N SER A 69 -0.22 14.36 0.90
CA SER A 69 -0.38 13.94 -0.50
C SER A 69 0.65 12.87 -0.90
N ILE A 70 1.89 13.00 -0.44
CA ILE A 70 2.95 12.01 -0.68
C ILE A 70 2.64 10.70 0.04
N SER A 71 2.22 10.77 1.30
CA SER A 71 1.80 9.58 2.05
C SER A 71 0.67 8.86 1.34
N HIS A 72 -0.34 9.61 0.87
CA HIS A 72 -1.46 9.06 0.11
C HIS A 72 -1.00 8.30 -1.13
N ILE A 73 -0.13 8.91 -1.95
CA ILE A 73 0.39 8.29 -3.17
C ILE A 73 1.18 7.01 -2.86
N ILE A 74 2.08 7.06 -1.87
CA ILE A 74 2.93 5.91 -1.53
C ILE A 74 2.08 4.76 -0.96
N THR A 75 1.20 5.04 -0.01
CA THR A 75 0.32 4.03 0.61
C THR A 75 -0.58 3.35 -0.42
N HIS A 76 -1.13 4.10 -1.37
CA HIS A 76 -1.92 3.53 -2.47
C HIS A 76 -1.07 2.69 -3.44
N THR A 77 0.15 3.14 -3.72
CA THR A 77 1.10 2.38 -4.56
C THR A 77 1.49 1.06 -3.91
N LEU A 78 1.68 1.04 -2.58
CA LEU A 78 1.97 -0.17 -1.82
C LEU A 78 0.82 -1.18 -1.89
N VAL A 79 -0.42 -0.75 -1.65
CA VAL A 79 -1.59 -1.66 -1.75
C VAL A 79 -1.79 -2.16 -3.18
N GLN A 80 -1.61 -1.30 -4.19
CA GLN A 80 -1.62 -1.72 -5.59
C GLN A 80 -0.60 -2.84 -5.82
N GLY A 81 0.66 -2.64 -5.44
CA GLY A 81 1.71 -3.64 -5.60
C GLY A 81 1.49 -4.93 -4.78
N PHE A 82 0.95 -4.83 -3.57
CA PHE A 82 0.59 -6.00 -2.76
C PHE A 82 -0.55 -6.80 -3.37
N SER A 83 -1.54 -6.13 -3.97
CA SER A 83 -2.66 -6.79 -4.63
C SER A 83 -2.28 -7.55 -5.90
N GLU A 84 -1.18 -7.15 -6.55
CA GLU A 84 -0.66 -7.83 -7.74
C GLU A 84 0.14 -9.10 -7.41
N ALA A 85 0.35 -9.41 -6.13
CA ALA A 85 0.95 -10.66 -5.71
C ALA A 85 0.09 -11.85 -6.18
N LYS A 86 0.67 -12.73 -6.99
CA LYS A 86 -0.02 -13.93 -7.50
C LYS A 86 -0.29 -14.97 -6.43
N LYS A 87 0.62 -15.05 -5.46
CA LYS A 87 0.57 -15.94 -4.31
C LYS A 87 1.24 -15.24 -3.15
N CYS A 88 0.80 -15.53 -1.93
CA CYS A 88 1.35 -14.93 -0.73
C CYS A 88 1.25 -15.90 0.45
N SER A 89 2.38 -16.32 0.99
CA SER A 89 2.44 -17.16 2.19
C SER A 89 2.23 -16.32 3.45
N ASN A 90 2.07 -16.97 4.61
CA ASN A 90 2.07 -16.25 5.90
C ASN A 90 3.37 -15.46 6.12
N GLY A 91 4.51 -16.02 5.71
CA GLY A 91 5.79 -15.31 5.72
C GLY A 91 5.80 -14.11 4.77
N GLY A 92 5.23 -14.24 3.57
CA GLY A 92 5.07 -13.13 2.63
C GLY A 92 4.24 -11.98 3.20
N ARG A 93 3.12 -12.29 3.87
CA ARG A 93 2.26 -11.28 4.51
C ARG A 93 3.00 -10.57 5.65
N ALA A 94 3.74 -11.30 6.47
CA ALA A 94 4.58 -10.71 7.50
C ALA A 94 5.71 -9.86 6.90
N LEU A 95 6.26 -10.23 5.74
CA LEU A 95 7.20 -9.40 4.99
C LEU A 95 6.55 -8.11 4.45
N MET A 96 5.30 -8.15 3.96
CA MET A 96 4.56 -6.93 3.58
C MET A 96 4.38 -5.99 4.78
N GLN A 97 4.10 -6.54 5.96
CA GLN A 97 4.03 -5.75 7.20
C GLN A 97 5.38 -5.15 7.57
N LEU A 98 6.46 -5.94 7.50
CA LEU A 98 7.82 -5.47 7.78
C LEU A 98 8.22 -4.34 6.84
N ASP A 99 8.00 -4.50 5.54
CA ASP A 99 8.26 -3.49 4.53
C ASP A 99 7.57 -2.17 4.88
N PHE A 100 6.28 -2.23 5.22
CA PHE A 100 5.51 -1.05 5.54
C PHE A 100 5.95 -0.38 6.85
N ILE A 101 6.29 -1.15 7.88
CA ILE A 101 6.82 -0.63 9.15
C ILE A 101 8.16 0.08 8.93
N GLN A 102 9.04 -0.49 8.10
CA GLN A 102 10.34 0.13 7.77
C GLN A 102 10.15 1.44 7.00
N PHE A 103 9.21 1.48 6.05
CA PHE A 103 8.81 2.70 5.38
C PHE A 103 8.32 3.76 6.37
N LEU A 104 7.31 3.45 7.20
CA LEU A 104 6.73 4.39 8.16
C LEU A 104 7.79 4.97 9.09
N THR A 105 8.65 4.13 9.67
CA THR A 105 9.67 4.54 10.64
C THR A 105 10.62 5.59 10.07
N LYS A 106 10.99 5.46 8.79
CA LYS A 106 11.91 6.40 8.12
C LYS A 106 11.16 7.60 7.55
N PHE A 107 9.97 7.39 6.97
CA PHE A 107 9.13 8.45 6.43
C PHE A 107 8.70 9.46 7.51
N GLU A 108 8.27 9.00 8.69
CA GLU A 108 7.90 9.87 9.83
C GLU A 108 8.99 10.89 10.17
N LYS A 109 10.26 10.45 10.15
CA LYS A 109 11.40 11.31 10.50
C LYS A 109 11.65 12.40 9.46
N MET A 110 11.38 12.10 8.19
CA MET A 110 11.62 13.02 7.07
C MET A 110 10.45 13.97 6.87
N ALA A 111 9.22 13.47 6.98
CA ALA A 111 8.00 14.24 6.78
C ALA A 111 7.60 15.05 8.02
N GLY A 112 8.10 14.70 9.21
CA GLY A 112 7.69 15.33 10.47
C GLY A 112 6.22 15.09 10.84
N LEU A 113 5.57 14.09 10.23
CA LEU A 113 4.16 13.76 10.45
C LEU A 113 4.03 12.61 11.45
N ARG A 114 3.25 12.84 12.52
CA ARG A 114 2.82 11.78 13.46
C ARG A 114 1.36 11.99 13.90
N PRO A 115 0.48 11.01 13.66
CA PRO A 115 0.68 9.78 12.87
C PRO A 115 0.85 10.06 11.38
N VAL A 116 1.41 9.09 10.62
CA VAL A 116 1.47 9.17 9.14
C VAL A 116 0.05 9.05 8.56
N PRO A 117 -0.42 10.00 7.75
CA PRO A 117 -1.73 9.94 7.10
C PRO A 117 -1.87 8.69 6.22
N HIS A 118 -3.08 8.14 6.08
CA HIS A 118 -3.37 6.96 5.25
C HIS A 118 -2.66 5.67 5.66
N ARG A 119 -2.04 5.63 6.85
CA ARG A 119 -1.42 4.42 7.38
C ARG A 119 -2.39 3.23 7.43
N GLU A 120 -3.61 3.47 7.89
CA GLU A 120 -4.64 2.45 8.08
C GLU A 120 -5.04 1.79 6.75
N TYR A 121 -4.96 2.50 5.63
CA TYR A 121 -5.28 1.95 4.30
C TYR A 121 -4.39 0.75 3.95
N VAL A 122 -3.10 0.80 4.29
CA VAL A 122 -2.20 -0.34 4.05
C VAL A 122 -2.38 -1.41 5.13
N GLU A 123 -2.47 -1.00 6.40
CA GLU A 123 -2.58 -1.95 7.50
C GLU A 123 -3.85 -2.80 7.43
N ASN A 124 -4.99 -2.18 7.12
CA ASN A 124 -6.27 -2.87 7.05
C ASN A 124 -6.27 -3.88 5.90
N TYR A 125 -5.73 -3.49 4.73
CA TYR A 125 -5.54 -4.41 3.61
C TYR A 125 -4.68 -5.63 3.98
N VAL A 126 -3.54 -5.42 4.65
CA VAL A 126 -2.66 -6.53 5.03
C VAL A 126 -3.26 -7.39 6.16
N LYS A 127 -3.98 -6.78 7.11
CA LYS A 127 -4.72 -7.51 8.17
C LYS A 127 -5.84 -8.37 7.59
N ALA A 128 -6.47 -7.95 6.48
CA ALA A 128 -7.56 -8.68 5.86
C ALA A 128 -7.17 -10.09 5.38
N PHE A 129 -5.88 -10.34 5.10
CA PHE A 129 -5.39 -11.68 4.77
C PHE A 129 -5.61 -12.73 5.87
N TYR A 130 -5.79 -12.29 7.12
CA TYR A 130 -5.93 -13.15 8.29
C TYR A 130 -7.39 -13.35 8.72
N LEU A 131 -8.34 -12.71 8.03
CA LEU A 131 -9.76 -12.85 8.34
C LEU A 131 -10.26 -14.25 7.97
N PRO A 132 -11.09 -14.87 8.84
CA PRO A 132 -11.90 -16.03 8.49
C PRO A 132 -12.82 -15.74 7.30
N GLU A 133 -13.25 -16.78 6.59
CA GLU A 133 -14.08 -16.65 5.38
C GLU A 133 -15.33 -15.77 5.55
N GLY A 134 -16.08 -15.95 6.64
CA GLY A 134 -17.30 -15.17 6.89
C GLY A 134 -17.02 -13.69 7.16
N GLU A 135 -15.92 -13.39 7.87
CA GLU A 135 -15.51 -12.02 8.17
C GLU A 135 -14.90 -11.35 6.94
N LEU A 136 -14.17 -12.09 6.11
CA LEU A 136 -13.61 -11.58 4.87
C LEU A 136 -14.71 -11.15 3.88
N GLU A 137 -15.79 -11.92 3.78
CA GLU A 137 -16.94 -11.53 2.95
C GLU A 137 -17.57 -10.21 3.43
N LYS A 138 -17.76 -10.07 4.74
CA LYS A 138 -18.29 -8.84 5.35
C LYS A 138 -17.34 -7.67 5.08
N TRP A 139 -16.05 -7.87 5.29
CA TRP A 139 -15.00 -6.88 5.07
C TRP A 139 -14.98 -6.37 3.62
N ILE A 140 -15.11 -7.28 2.63
CA ILE A 140 -15.20 -6.93 1.20
C ILE A 140 -16.37 -5.99 0.91
N LYS A 141 -17.53 -6.19 1.57
CA LYS A 141 -18.73 -5.37 1.36
C LYS A 141 -18.64 -4.01 2.06
N GLU A 142 -17.91 -3.92 3.17
CA GLU A 142 -17.80 -2.70 3.99
C GLU A 142 -16.70 -1.75 3.52
N HIS A 143 -15.62 -2.26 2.92
CA HIS A 143 -14.45 -1.46 2.56
C HIS A 143 -14.46 -0.99 1.09
N THR A 144 -15.16 0.12 0.85
CA THR A 144 -15.32 0.74 -0.48
C THR A 144 -14.10 1.51 -0.96
N GLU A 145 -13.12 1.76 -0.10
CA GLU A 145 -11.89 2.49 -0.44
C GLU A 145 -10.94 1.68 -1.34
N TYR A 146 -11.10 0.35 -1.42
CA TYR A 146 -10.29 -0.50 -2.29
C TYR A 146 -11.00 -0.77 -3.62
N SER A 147 -10.24 -0.71 -4.72
CA SER A 147 -10.76 -1.13 -6.02
C SER A 147 -11.07 -2.62 -6.05
N SER A 148 -11.97 -3.04 -6.94
CA SER A 148 -12.27 -4.46 -7.19
C SER A 148 -10.99 -5.25 -7.47
N LYS A 149 -10.04 -4.68 -8.22
CA LYS A 149 -8.73 -5.31 -8.49
C LYS A 149 -7.93 -5.59 -7.22
N HIS A 150 -7.94 -4.66 -6.26
CA HIS A 150 -7.30 -4.89 -4.96
C HIS A 150 -7.96 -6.08 -4.24
N LEU A 151 -9.29 -6.10 -4.20
CA LEU A 151 -10.07 -7.16 -3.54
C LEU A 151 -9.87 -8.52 -4.24
N PHE A 152 -9.81 -8.57 -5.57
CA PHE A 152 -9.49 -9.77 -6.35
C PHE A 152 -8.12 -10.33 -5.95
N GLY A 153 -7.11 -9.47 -5.82
CA GLY A 153 -5.76 -9.85 -5.39
C GLY A 153 -5.73 -10.44 -3.99
N LEU A 154 -6.37 -9.74 -3.04
CA LEU A 154 -6.53 -10.19 -1.65
C LEU A 154 -7.17 -11.58 -1.58
N VAL A 155 -8.37 -11.76 -2.17
CA VAL A 155 -9.11 -13.03 -2.13
C VAL A 155 -8.34 -14.15 -2.83
N SER A 156 -7.66 -13.85 -3.93
CA SER A 156 -6.88 -14.83 -4.68
C SER A 156 -5.76 -15.45 -3.84
N CYS A 157 -5.09 -14.63 -3.03
CA CYS A 157 -4.02 -15.04 -2.13
C CYS A 157 -4.54 -15.58 -0.79
N ALA A 158 -5.53 -14.94 -0.17
CA ALA A 158 -6.12 -15.35 1.10
C ALA A 158 -6.75 -16.75 1.01
N CYS A 159 -7.46 -17.02 -0.08
CA CYS A 159 -8.17 -18.28 -0.32
C CYS A 159 -7.42 -19.21 -1.29
N GLN A 160 -6.10 -19.08 -1.44
CA GLN A 160 -5.30 -19.86 -2.41
C GLN A 160 -5.48 -21.39 -2.27
N ASN A 161 -5.74 -21.87 -1.06
CA ASN A 161 -5.95 -23.30 -0.75
C ASN A 161 -7.43 -23.74 -0.81
N ASN A 162 -8.39 -22.81 -0.95
CA ASN A 162 -9.82 -23.12 -0.97
C ASN A 162 -10.50 -22.51 -2.21
N LYS A 163 -10.51 -23.29 -3.30
CA LYS A 163 -11.04 -22.86 -4.60
C LYS A 163 -12.52 -22.48 -4.56
N LYS A 164 -13.33 -23.20 -3.77
CA LYS A 164 -14.78 -22.99 -3.68
C LYS A 164 -15.08 -21.64 -3.02
N THR A 165 -14.47 -21.39 -1.86
CA THR A 165 -14.58 -20.10 -1.16
C THR A 165 -14.07 -18.96 -2.01
N ARG A 166 -12.91 -19.14 -2.66
CA ARG A 166 -12.36 -18.13 -3.57
C ARG A 166 -13.36 -17.74 -4.64
N GLN A 167 -13.91 -18.71 -5.38
CA GLN A 167 -14.87 -18.43 -6.46
C GLN A 167 -16.12 -17.69 -5.94
N ARG A 168 -16.65 -18.09 -4.78
CA ARG A 168 -17.79 -17.43 -4.14
C ARG A 168 -17.50 -15.98 -3.79
N LEU A 169 -16.36 -15.69 -3.16
CA LEU A 169 -15.98 -14.33 -2.78
C LEU A 169 -15.67 -13.44 -3.99
N LEU A 170 -15.14 -14.00 -5.07
CA LEU A 170 -14.95 -13.25 -6.32
C LEU A 170 -16.29 -12.81 -6.93
N GLN A 171 -17.33 -13.65 -6.87
CA GLN A 171 -18.66 -13.26 -7.30
C GLN A 171 -19.24 -12.13 -6.44
N VAL A 172 -19.01 -12.17 -5.13
CA VAL A 172 -19.42 -11.07 -4.23
C VAL A 172 -18.76 -9.74 -4.63
N ILE A 173 -17.48 -9.74 -4.99
CA ILE A 173 -16.78 -8.53 -5.46
C ILE A 173 -17.45 -7.98 -6.73
N GLU A 174 -17.73 -8.83 -7.72
CA GLU A 174 -18.41 -8.42 -8.96
C GLU A 174 -19.82 -7.87 -8.70
N GLU A 175 -20.56 -8.45 -7.75
CA GLU A 175 -21.89 -7.97 -7.37
C GLU A 175 -21.82 -6.59 -6.71
N VAL A 176 -20.86 -6.36 -5.81
CA VAL A 176 -20.63 -5.06 -5.17
C VAL A 176 -20.23 -4.01 -6.19
N GLU A 177 -19.31 -4.33 -7.11
CA GLU A 177 -18.89 -3.42 -8.19
C GLU A 177 -20.08 -3.00 -9.06
N ARG A 178 -20.92 -3.96 -9.49
CA ARG A 178 -22.14 -3.66 -10.27
C ARG A 178 -23.18 -2.82 -9.52
N GLN A 179 -23.23 -2.93 -8.19
CA GLN A 179 -24.13 -2.12 -7.38
C GLN A 179 -23.63 -0.69 -7.23
N ALA A 180 -22.31 -0.49 -7.17
CA ALA A 180 -21.70 0.84 -7.10
C ALA A 180 -21.81 1.64 -8.42
N GLU A 181 -21.96 0.97 -9.56
CA GLU A 181 -22.13 1.59 -10.88
C GLU A 181 -23.58 2.03 -11.20
N ARG A 182 -24.55 1.73 -10.34
CA ARG A 182 -25.98 2.07 -10.50
C ARG A 182 -26.35 3.33 -9.74
#